data_AF-A0A7S7AW56-F1
#
_entry.id   AF-A0A7S7AW56-F1
#
_cell.length_a   1.000
_cell.length_b   1.000
_cell.length_c   1.000
_cell.angle_alpha   90.00
_cell.angle_beta   90.00
_cell.angle_gamma   90.00
#
_symmetry.space_group_name_H-M   'P 1'
#
loop_
_entity.id
_entity.type
_entity.pdbx_description
1 polymer ?
#
loop_
_entity_poly.entity_id
_entity_poly.type
_entity_poly.pdbx_seq_one_letter_code
_entity_poly.pdbx_strand_id
1 'polypeptide(L)'
;MLHKIIFQDNLFQITRMLDTVRDGMRLDLAQDIFSKKFIHDILFFDSALQKLFNQIEPQSHLPDYMDSMHCLYFCMAKYINLLQVILTEKKAAEFLNGCDIENLENIWKTHKDLIDKINIDVDDTEVHSESYNMVSQNELSELFNFN
;
A
#
# COMPACT_ATOMS: atom_id res chain seq x y z
N MET A 1 -27.17 -6.69 8.27
CA MET A 1 -26.49 -6.40 6.99
C MET A 1 -25.03 -6.82 7.16
N LEU A 2 -24.59 -7.88 6.50
CA LEU A 2 -23.16 -8.15 6.39
C LEU A 2 -22.57 -6.95 5.63
N HIS A 3 -21.75 -6.13 6.29
CA HIS A 3 -20.92 -5.17 5.57
C HIS A 3 -20.02 -6.02 4.67
N LYS A 4 -20.30 -6.05 3.36
CA LYS A 4 -19.40 -6.65 2.37
C LYS A 4 -18.16 -5.77 2.41
N ILE A 5 -17.08 -6.24 3.04
CA ILE A 5 -15.80 -5.56 2.98
C ILE A 5 -15.36 -5.65 1.52
N ILE A 6 -15.24 -4.50 0.85
CA ILE A 6 -14.73 -4.42 -0.51
C ILE A 6 -13.23 -4.20 -0.40
N PHE A 7 -12.45 -5.28 -0.47
CA PHE A 7 -11.00 -5.22 -0.30
C PHE A 7 -10.33 -4.30 -1.33
N GLN A 8 -10.83 -4.29 -2.56
CA GLN A 8 -10.31 -3.46 -3.64
C GLN A 8 -10.39 -1.96 -3.31
N ASP A 9 -11.48 -1.49 -2.71
CA ASP A 9 -11.63 -0.08 -2.32
C ASP A 9 -10.70 0.32 -1.18
N ASN A 10 -10.54 -0.56 -0.19
CA ASN A 10 -9.59 -0.33 0.90
C ASN A 10 -8.16 -0.21 0.37
N LEU A 11 -7.78 -1.13 -0.52
CA LEU A 11 -6.45 -1.15 -1.12
C LEU A 11 -6.25 0.03 -2.09
N PHE A 12 -7.29 0.45 -2.81
CA PHE A 12 -7.29 1.66 -3.62
C PHE A 12 -7.01 2.90 -2.77
N GLN A 13 -7.76 3.08 -1.68
CA GLN A 13 -7.59 4.21 -0.78
C GLN A 13 -6.17 4.26 -0.18
N ILE A 14 -5.65 3.12 0.28
CA ILE A 14 -4.28 3.04 0.81
C ILE A 14 -3.27 3.39 -0.28
N THR A 15 -3.45 2.91 -1.50
CA THR A 15 -2.56 3.21 -2.64
C THR A 15 -2.51 4.71 -2.93
N ARG A 16 -3.66 5.40 -2.91
CA ARG A 16 -3.74 6.85 -3.08
C ARG A 16 -3.04 7.61 -1.94
N MET A 17 -3.17 7.12 -0.70
CA MET A 17 -2.46 7.69 0.44
C MET A 17 -0.95 7.49 0.33
N LEU A 18 -0.49 6.32 -0.11
CA LEU A 18 0.93 6.03 -0.38
C LEU A 18 1.50 6.97 -1.44
N ASP A 19 0.80 7.18 -2.55
CA ASP A 19 1.23 8.12 -3.59
C ASP A 19 1.32 9.55 -3.02
N THR A 20 0.36 9.96 -2.17
CA THR A 20 0.37 11.28 -1.52
C THR A 20 1.57 11.45 -0.59
N VAL A 21 1.90 10.43 0.22
CA VAL A 21 3.07 10.47 1.12
C VAL A 21 4.35 10.50 0.30
N ARG A 22 4.49 9.63 -0.72
CA ARG A 22 5.65 9.61 -1.61
C ARG A 22 5.89 10.98 -2.27
N ASP A 23 4.84 11.57 -2.82
CA ASP A 23 4.95 12.86 -3.50
C ASP A 23 5.23 13.98 -2.49
N GLY A 24 4.61 13.94 -1.30
CA GLY A 24 4.88 14.87 -0.21
C GLY A 24 6.33 14.83 0.29
N MET A 25 6.95 13.66 0.36
CA MET A 25 8.35 13.51 0.75
C MET A 25 9.35 14.11 -0.25
N ARG A 26 8.94 14.34 -1.50
CA ARG A 26 9.76 15.02 -2.51
C ARG A 26 9.71 16.54 -2.42
N LEU A 27 8.73 17.08 -1.70
CA LEU A 27 8.54 18.52 -1.52
C LEU A 27 9.44 19.06 -0.39
N ASP A 28 9.66 20.38 -0.41
CA ASP A 28 10.37 21.08 0.67
C ASP A 28 9.38 21.52 1.76
N LEU A 29 8.90 20.53 2.53
CA LEU A 29 7.89 20.75 3.57
C LEU A 29 8.54 21.14 4.90
N ALA A 30 7.81 21.91 5.70
CA ALA A 30 8.18 22.24 7.07
C ALA A 30 8.19 20.97 7.94
N GLN A 31 9.39 20.53 8.35
CA GLN A 31 9.59 19.28 9.07
C GLN A 31 8.81 19.24 10.40
N ASP A 32 8.75 20.33 11.13
CA ASP A 32 8.07 20.47 12.42
C ASP A 32 6.55 20.29 12.32
N ILE A 33 5.97 20.56 11.14
CA ILE A 33 4.55 20.39 10.86
C ILE A 33 4.24 18.96 10.37
N PHE A 34 5.06 18.42 9.47
CA PHE A 34 4.70 17.23 8.68
C PHE A 34 5.38 15.93 9.12
N SER A 35 6.53 15.98 9.79
CA SER A 35 7.31 14.77 10.15
C SER A 35 6.47 13.75 10.92
N LYS A 36 5.80 14.18 12.01
CA LYS A 36 4.94 13.30 12.83
C LYS A 36 3.80 12.70 12.03
N LYS A 37 3.20 13.47 11.13
CA LYS A 37 2.12 12.96 10.28
C LYS A 37 2.61 11.85 9.36
N PHE A 38 3.75 12.04 8.68
CA PHE A 38 4.31 10.99 7.83
C PHE A 38 4.73 9.75 8.61
N ILE A 39 5.31 9.90 9.81
CA ILE A 39 5.60 8.74 10.69
C ILE A 39 4.30 7.98 11.00
N HIS A 40 3.24 8.68 11.39
CA HIS A 40 1.95 8.05 11.66
C HIS A 40 1.35 7.36 10.42
N ASP A 41 1.46 7.97 9.25
CA ASP A 41 0.97 7.39 8.00
C ASP A 41 1.74 6.12 7.64
N ILE A 42 3.08 6.12 7.77
CA ILE A 42 3.93 4.94 7.54
C ILE A 42 3.52 3.79 8.46
N LEU A 43 3.39 4.04 9.77
CA LEU A 43 2.97 3.02 10.75
C LEU A 43 1.52 2.55 10.53
N PHE A 44 0.65 3.45 10.05
CA PHE A 44 -0.70 3.08 9.64
C PHE A 44 -0.67 2.11 8.45
N PHE A 45 0.11 2.40 7.41
CA PHE A 45 0.24 1.52 6.24
C PHE A 45 0.77 0.14 6.62
N ASP A 46 1.78 0.08 7.49
CA ASP A 46 2.27 -1.17 8.05
C ASP A 46 1.12 -2.02 8.65
N SER A 47 0.40 -1.46 9.62
CA SER A 47 -0.69 -2.17 10.30
C SER A 47 -1.83 -2.54 9.34
N ALA A 48 -2.19 -1.64 8.43
CA ALA A 48 -3.30 -1.82 7.51
C ALA A 48 -3.01 -2.94 6.50
N LEU A 49 -1.83 -2.94 5.88
CA LEU A 49 -1.45 -3.93 4.88
C LEU A 49 -1.28 -5.33 5.47
N GLN A 50 -0.68 -5.45 6.66
CA GLN A 50 -0.62 -6.74 7.36
C GLN A 50 -2.02 -7.28 7.69
N LYS A 51 -2.94 -6.42 8.14
CA LYS A 51 -4.33 -6.81 8.41
C LYS A 51 -5.06 -7.24 7.13
N LEU A 52 -4.90 -6.50 6.04
CA LEU A 52 -5.53 -6.82 4.77
C LEU A 52 -4.99 -8.13 4.19
N PHE A 53 -3.68 -8.37 4.24
CA PHE A 53 -3.09 -9.65 3.86
C PHE A 53 -3.73 -10.82 4.62
N ASN A 54 -3.76 -10.73 5.96
CA ASN A 54 -4.34 -11.78 6.81
C ASN A 54 -5.86 -11.98 6.61
N GLN A 55 -6.55 -10.97 6.08
CA GLN A 55 -7.98 -11.06 5.77
C GLN A 55 -8.26 -11.61 4.38
N ILE A 56 -7.43 -11.29 3.38
CA ILE A 56 -7.63 -11.67 1.98
C ILE A 56 -7.09 -13.08 1.72
N GLU A 57 -5.88 -13.40 2.21
CA GLU A 57 -5.19 -14.68 1.95
C GLU A 57 -6.07 -15.94 2.19
N PRO A 58 -6.85 -16.07 3.28
CA PRO A 58 -7.68 -17.26 3.50
C PRO A 58 -8.96 -17.30 2.65
N GLN A 59 -9.23 -16.28 1.83
CA GLN A 59 -10.50 -16.09 1.11
C GLN A 59 -10.43 -16.56 -0.36
N SER A 60 -9.63 -17.58 -0.67
CA SER A 60 -9.44 -18.11 -2.04
C SER A 60 -10.72 -18.60 -2.73
N HIS A 61 -11.80 -18.78 -1.99
CA HIS A 61 -13.12 -19.15 -2.49
C HIS A 61 -13.96 -17.96 -3.00
N LEU A 62 -13.55 -16.72 -2.73
CA LEU A 62 -14.27 -15.54 -3.19
C LEU A 62 -14.05 -15.32 -4.69
N PRO A 63 -15.09 -14.92 -5.45
CA PRO A 63 -14.97 -14.69 -6.89
C PRO A 63 -13.93 -13.62 -7.29
N ASP A 64 -13.73 -12.62 -6.42
CA ASP A 64 -12.82 -11.48 -6.61
C ASP A 64 -11.49 -11.66 -5.86
N TYR A 65 -11.17 -12.88 -5.45
CA TYR A 65 -9.95 -13.18 -4.69
C TYR A 65 -8.68 -12.80 -5.46
N MET A 66 -8.55 -13.23 -6.72
CA MET A 66 -7.35 -12.96 -7.52
C MET A 66 -7.16 -11.46 -7.74
N ASP A 67 -8.23 -10.74 -8.09
CA ASP A 67 -8.17 -9.28 -8.25
C ASP A 67 -7.76 -8.60 -6.95
N SER A 68 -8.29 -9.05 -5.81
CA SER A 68 -7.92 -8.53 -4.49
C SER A 68 -6.46 -8.83 -4.13
N MET A 69 -5.93 -10.00 -4.50
CA MET A 69 -4.53 -10.37 -4.30
C MET A 69 -3.58 -9.57 -5.20
N HIS A 70 -3.94 -9.35 -6.47
CA HIS A 70 -3.19 -8.46 -7.37
C HIS A 70 -3.16 -7.03 -6.81
N CYS A 71 -4.33 -6.50 -6.44
CA CYS A 71 -4.46 -5.21 -5.77
C CYS A 71 -3.56 -5.10 -4.52
N LEU A 72 -3.55 -6.14 -3.69
CA LEU A 72 -2.72 -6.21 -2.49
C LEU A 72 -1.24 -6.20 -2.83
N TYR A 73 -0.82 -7.03 -3.79
CA TYR A 73 0.56 -7.09 -4.27
C TYR A 73 1.06 -5.71 -4.72
N PHE A 74 0.31 -5.03 -5.58
CA PHE A 74 0.70 -3.69 -6.07
C PHE A 74 0.81 -2.68 -4.93
N CYS A 75 -0.15 -2.70 -4.00
CA CYS A 75 -0.14 -1.80 -2.85
C CYS A 75 1.08 -2.07 -1.94
N MET A 76 1.40 -3.34 -1.67
CA MET A 76 2.56 -3.74 -0.88
C MET A 76 3.87 -3.39 -1.57
N ALA A 77 3.98 -3.60 -2.89
CA ALA A 77 5.16 -3.22 -3.67
C ALA A 77 5.45 -1.72 -3.59
N LYS A 78 4.41 -0.88 -3.70
CA LYS A 78 4.52 0.58 -3.51
C LYS A 78 4.99 0.94 -2.10
N TYR A 79 4.45 0.29 -1.07
CA TYR A 79 4.85 0.55 0.31
C TYR A 79 6.30 0.16 0.59
N ILE A 80 6.73 -1.01 0.11
CA ILE A 80 8.12 -1.48 0.19
C ILE A 80 9.06 -0.49 -0.50
N ASN A 81 8.68 0.05 -1.66
CA ASN A 81 9.46 1.07 -2.35
C ASN A 81 9.57 2.37 -1.55
N LEU A 82 8.47 2.85 -0.95
CA LEU A 82 8.47 4.01 -0.06
C LEU A 82 9.42 3.83 1.13
N LEU A 83 9.34 2.67 1.80
CA LEU A 83 10.24 2.33 2.90
C LEU A 83 11.71 2.28 2.45
N GLN A 84 11.98 1.72 1.27
CA GLN A 84 13.33 1.71 0.72
C GLN A 84 13.86 3.12 0.46
N VAL A 85 13.04 4.02 -0.09
CA VAL A 85 13.39 5.43 -0.26
C VAL A 85 13.75 6.06 1.09
N ILE A 86 12.94 5.85 2.12
CA ILE A 86 13.20 6.38 3.46
C ILE A 86 14.51 5.86 4.05
N LEU A 87 14.78 4.55 3.91
CA LEU A 87 15.97 3.91 4.47
C LEU A 87 17.27 4.27 3.74
N THR A 88 17.18 4.64 2.46
CA THR A 88 18.36 4.90 1.61
C THR A 88 18.64 6.38 1.38
N GLU A 89 17.61 7.22 1.34
CA GLU A 89 17.76 8.65 1.10
C GLU A 89 17.97 9.41 2.41
N LYS A 90 19.17 9.98 2.57
CA LYS A 90 19.52 10.76 3.76
C LYS A 90 18.52 11.88 4.08
N LYS A 91 18.03 12.61 3.06
CA LYS A 91 17.04 13.68 3.25
C LYS A 91 15.72 13.16 3.83
N ALA A 92 15.26 12.00 3.37
CA ALA A 92 14.05 11.36 3.87
C ALA A 92 14.21 10.92 5.33
N ALA A 93 15.34 10.30 5.67
CA ALA A 93 15.66 9.91 7.03
C ALA A 93 15.78 11.11 7.98
N GLU A 94 16.43 12.19 7.55
CA GLU A 94 16.54 13.44 8.31
C GLU A 94 15.18 14.12 8.52
N PHE A 95 14.30 14.08 7.52
CA PHE A 95 12.95 14.64 7.64
C PHE A 95 12.13 13.89 8.71
N LEU A 96 12.29 12.57 8.80
CA LEU A 96 11.60 11.69 9.74
C LEU A 96 12.36 11.54 11.07
N ASN A 97 13.21 12.51 11.44
CA ASN A 97 13.97 12.51 12.69
C ASN A 97 13.04 12.30 13.90
N GLY A 98 13.16 11.13 14.56
CA GLY A 98 12.23 10.64 15.57
C GLY A 98 11.53 9.32 15.21
N CYS A 99 11.68 8.84 13.99
CA CYS A 99 11.33 7.49 13.61
C CYS A 99 12.46 6.52 14.01
N ASP A 100 12.08 5.39 14.60
CA ASP A 100 13.00 4.31 14.91
C ASP A 100 13.39 3.59 13.60
N ILE A 101 14.61 3.83 13.13
CA ILE A 101 15.13 3.30 11.87
C ILE A 101 15.26 1.77 11.92
N GLU A 102 15.67 1.20 13.06
CA GLU A 102 15.77 -0.26 13.21
C GLU A 102 14.38 -0.91 13.11
N ASN A 103 13.37 -0.25 13.68
CA ASN A 103 11.98 -0.67 13.51
C ASN A 103 11.52 -0.57 12.05
N LEU A 104 11.89 0.49 11.32
CA LEU A 104 11.57 0.61 9.88
C LEU A 104 12.22 -0.48 9.02
N GLU A 105 13.47 -0.85 9.29
CA GLU A 105 14.12 -1.97 8.59
C GLU A 105 13.40 -3.29 8.84
N ASN A 106 12.96 -3.54 10.09
CA ASN A 106 12.18 -4.73 10.42
C ASN A 106 10.81 -4.73 9.74
N ILE A 107 10.15 -3.58 9.66
CA ILE A 107 8.90 -3.42 8.89
C ILE A 107 9.17 -3.72 7.41
N TRP A 108 10.22 -3.15 6.81
CA TRP A 108 10.55 -3.41 5.40
C TRP A 108 10.79 -4.89 5.12
N LYS A 109 11.57 -5.58 5.97
CA LYS A 109 11.79 -7.04 5.88
C LYS A 109 10.48 -7.81 5.99
N THR A 110 9.64 -7.46 6.97
CA THR A 110 8.33 -8.11 7.17
C THR A 110 7.45 -8.01 5.93
N HIS A 111 7.37 -6.83 5.30
CA HIS A 111 6.58 -6.64 4.09
C HIS A 111 7.19 -7.35 2.87
N LYS A 112 8.52 -7.44 2.78
CA LYS A 112 9.20 -8.27 1.77
C LYS A 112 8.84 -9.75 1.93
N ASP A 113 8.90 -10.30 3.13
CA ASP A 113 8.53 -11.69 3.38
C ASP A 113 7.04 -11.96 3.10
N LEU A 114 6.17 -10.96 3.31
CA LEU A 114 4.74 -11.08 3.00
C LEU A 114 4.46 -11.03 1.50
N ILE A 115 5.10 -10.11 0.76
CA ILE A 115 4.87 -10.01 -0.69
C ILE A 115 5.39 -11.25 -1.42
N ASP A 116 6.48 -11.86 -0.94
CA ASP A 116 7.04 -13.10 -1.51
C ASP A 116 6.11 -14.32 -1.30
N LYS A 117 5.19 -14.27 -0.32
CA LYS A 117 4.15 -15.30 -0.12
C LYS A 117 2.98 -15.14 -1.08
N ILE A 118 2.83 -13.97 -1.69
CA ILE A 118 1.80 -13.75 -2.71
C ILE A 118 2.29 -14.42 -4.00
N ASN A 119 1.92 -15.70 -4.16
CA ASN A 119 2.12 -16.45 -5.41
C ASN A 119 1.20 -15.88 -6.49
N ILE A 120 1.64 -14.79 -7.12
CA ILE A 120 1.16 -14.37 -8.43
C ILE A 120 2.17 -14.92 -9.42
N ASP A 121 1.74 -15.73 -10.40
CA ASP A 121 2.59 -16.08 -11.54
C ASP A 121 2.94 -14.77 -12.26
N VAL A 122 4.14 -14.26 -11.99
CA VAL A 122 4.58 -12.92 -12.39
C VAL A 122 4.69 -12.79 -13.92
N ASP A 123 4.73 -13.91 -14.65
CA ASP A 123 4.87 -13.97 -16.11
C ASP A 123 3.73 -13.26 -16.88
N ASP A 124 2.52 -13.12 -16.30
CA ASP A 124 1.42 -12.35 -16.93
C ASP A 124 1.37 -10.87 -16.48
N THR A 125 2.12 -10.49 -15.44
CA THR A 125 2.10 -9.12 -14.86
C THR A 125 3.21 -8.19 -15.35
N GLU A 126 4.28 -8.70 -15.96
CA GLU A 126 5.37 -7.86 -16.48
C GLU A 126 4.94 -6.94 -17.64
N VAL A 127 3.81 -7.22 -18.31
CA VAL A 127 3.30 -6.39 -19.41
C VAL A 127 2.53 -5.14 -18.94
N HIS A 128 2.22 -5.02 -17.63
CA HIS A 128 1.38 -3.94 -17.11
C HIS A 128 1.93 -3.18 -15.89
N SER A 129 3.23 -3.29 -15.59
CA SER A 129 3.83 -2.68 -14.39
C SER A 129 3.68 -1.16 -14.29
N GLU A 130 3.44 -0.45 -15.39
CA GLU A 130 3.18 1.00 -15.42
C GLU A 130 1.68 1.35 -15.47
N SER A 131 0.76 0.37 -15.49
CA SER A 131 -0.64 0.62 -15.84
C SER A 131 -1.68 -0.25 -15.14
N TYR A 132 -1.36 -0.95 -14.04
CA TYR A 132 -2.42 -1.52 -13.20
C TYR A 132 -3.17 -0.37 -12.52
N ASN A 133 -4.16 0.17 -13.24
CA ASN A 133 -5.07 1.18 -12.76
C ASN A 133 -5.96 0.50 -11.73
N MET A 134 -5.52 0.53 -10.48
CA MET A 134 -6.35 0.17 -9.36
C MET A 134 -7.58 1.09 -9.36
N VAL A 135 -8.77 0.50 -9.51
CA VAL A 135 -10.02 1.27 -9.55
C VAL A 135 -10.89 0.87 -8.37
N SER A 136 -11.52 1.86 -7.73
CA SER A 136 -12.56 1.61 -6.73
C SER A 136 -13.78 0.97 -7.38
N GLN A 137 -14.22 -0.17 -6.84
CA GLN A 137 -15.41 -0.89 -7.31
C GLN A 137 -16.67 -0.10 -7.02
N ASN A 138 -16.70 0.63 -5.91
CA ASN A 138 -17.83 1.50 -5.60
C ASN A 138 -17.91 2.67 -6.59
N GLU A 139 -16.79 3.34 -6.89
CA GLU A 139 -16.78 4.42 -7.91
C GLU A 139 -17.23 3.89 -9.28
N LEU A 140 -16.74 2.72 -9.70
CA LEU A 140 -17.18 2.09 -10.94
C LEU A 140 -18.67 1.77 -10.93
N SER A 141 -19.16 1.19 -9.84
CA SER A 141 -20.58 0.85 -9.71
C SER A 141 -21.47 2.09 -9.84
N GLU A 142 -21.08 3.21 -9.24
CA GLU A 142 -21.79 4.49 -9.40
C GLU A 142 -21.78 4.98 -10.86
N LEU A 143 -20.65 4.85 -11.57
CA LEU A 143 -20.55 5.23 -12.98
C LEU A 143 -21.39 4.35 -13.93
N PHE A 144 -21.61 3.08 -13.60
CA PHE A 144 -22.42 2.17 -14.41
C PHE A 144 -23.91 2.16 -14.03
N ASN A 145 -24.26 2.70 -12.86
CA ASN A 145 -25.64 2.79 -12.38
C ASN A 145 -26.40 4.06 -12.84
N PHE A 146 -25.88 4.80 -13.82
CA PHE A 146 -26.66 5.81 -14.54
C PHE A 146 -27.63 5.12 -15.52
N ASN A 147 -28.74 4.56 -15.00
CA ASN A 147 -29.95 4.21 -15.76
C ASN A 147 -31.20 4.57 -14.96
#